data_AF-A0A1P8ADC2-F1
#
_entry.id   AF-A0A1P8ADC2-F1
#
_cell.length_a   1.000
_cell.length_b   1.000
_cell.length_c   1.000
_cell.angle_alpha   90.00
_cell.angle_beta   90.00
_cell.angle_gamma   90.00
#
_symmetry.space_group_name_H-M   'P 1'
#
loop_
_entity.id
_entity.type
_entity.pdbx_description
1 polymer ?
#
loop_
_entity_poly.entity_id
_entity_poly.type
_entity_poly.pdbx_seq_one_letter_code
_entity_poly.pdbx_strand_id
1 'polypeptide(L)'
;MLAAENGDQWDEEALEELRSIAGHVVGQGWIDELGNGRFLRTLYEKSCAYRDLRLSAYAGPLSREDLATLRLPDLMQAYGEVLSGRGPQDPSAY
;
A
#
# COMPACT_ATOMS: atom_id res chain seq x y z
N MET A 1 -5.33 13.09 5.00
CA MET A 1 -4.69 11.76 4.79
C MET A 1 -4.96 11.44 3.34
N LEU A 2 -3.93 11.08 2.56
CA LEU A 2 -3.97 11.02 1.09
C LEU A 2 -5.20 10.28 0.52
N ALA A 3 -5.65 9.19 1.17
CA ALA A 3 -6.87 8.49 0.78
C ALA A 3 -8.13 9.37 0.87
N ALA A 4 -8.38 9.99 2.03
CA ALA A 4 -9.56 10.83 2.24
C ALA A 4 -9.59 12.07 1.31
N GLU A 5 -8.43 12.62 0.97
CA GLU A 5 -8.32 13.73 0.00
C GLU A 5 -8.77 13.34 -1.41
N ASN A 6 -8.64 12.05 -1.75
CA ASN A 6 -9.09 11.47 -3.02
C ASN A 6 -10.47 10.78 -2.92
N GLY A 7 -11.14 10.89 -1.77
CA GLY A 7 -12.44 10.26 -1.53
C GLY A 7 -12.39 8.76 -1.23
N ASP A 8 -11.19 8.22 -1.00
CA ASP A 8 -10.97 6.84 -0.58
C ASP A 8 -10.89 6.70 0.95
N GLN A 9 -11.18 5.51 1.43
CA GLN A 9 -11.03 5.12 2.82
C GLN A 9 -10.29 3.79 2.95
N TRP A 10 -9.53 3.65 4.03
CA TRP A 10 -8.97 2.35 4.41
C TRP A 10 -10.01 1.59 5.22
N ASP A 11 -10.13 0.29 4.94
CA ASP A 11 -10.78 -0.60 5.89
C ASP A 11 -9.99 -0.65 7.21
N GLU A 12 -10.62 -1.08 8.30
CA GLU A 12 -10.01 -1.08 9.64
C GLU A 12 -8.74 -1.92 9.71
N GLU A 13 -8.74 -3.11 9.11
CA GLU A 13 -7.61 -4.04 9.07
C GLU A 13 -6.47 -3.47 8.21
N ALA A 14 -6.78 -2.93 7.03
CA ALA A 14 -5.76 -2.25 6.21
C ALA A 14 -5.16 -1.04 6.92
N LEU A 15 -5.95 -0.28 7.67
CA LEU A 15 -5.45 0.88 8.40
C LEU A 15 -4.51 0.47 9.54
N GLU A 16 -4.81 -0.63 10.23
CA GLU A 16 -3.90 -1.20 11.23
C GLU A 16 -2.60 -1.66 10.61
N GLU A 17 -2.68 -2.41 9.51
CA GLU A 17 -1.49 -2.91 8.81
C GLU A 17 -0.67 -1.77 8.20
N LEU A 18 -1.32 -0.71 7.68
CA LEU A 18 -0.62 0.48 7.19
C LEU A 18 0.22 1.14 8.28
N ARG A 19 -0.28 1.19 9.53
CA ARG A 19 0.48 1.70 10.67
C ARG A 19 1.64 0.77 11.03
N SER A 20 1.41 -0.55 10.99
CA SER A 20 2.44 -1.57 11.21
C SER A 20 3.59 -1.43 10.20
N ILE A 21 3.26 -1.38 8.91
CA ILE A 21 4.21 -1.17 7.81
C ILE A 21 4.98 0.13 8.00
N ALA A 22 4.31 1.24 8.27
CA ALA A 22 4.96 2.53 8.48
C ALA A 22 5.94 2.49 9.65
N GLY A 23 5.57 1.86 10.77
CA GLY A 23 6.47 1.65 11.91
C GLY A 23 7.66 0.75 11.56
N HIS A 24 7.43 -0.32 10.81
CA HIS A 24 8.46 -1.26 10.40
C HIS A 24 9.50 -0.61 9.48
N VAL A 25 9.09 0.08 8.41
CA VAL A 25 10.02 0.71 7.47
C VAL A 25 10.87 1.82 8.12
N VAL A 26 10.31 2.52 9.10
CA VAL A 26 11.07 3.49 9.90
C VAL A 26 12.04 2.77 10.83
N GLY A 27 11.57 1.74 11.56
CA GLY A 27 12.38 0.97 12.51
C GLY A 27 13.56 0.25 11.87
N GLN A 28 13.43 -0.16 10.60
CA GLN A 28 14.51 -0.78 9.83
C GLN A 28 15.40 0.23 9.06
N GLY A 29 15.10 1.53 9.13
CA GLY A 29 15.83 2.57 8.38
C GLY A 29 15.56 2.56 6.87
N TRP A 30 14.58 1.79 6.40
CA TRP A 30 14.25 1.64 4.99
C TRP A 30 13.60 2.87 4.38
N ILE A 31 13.06 3.75 5.23
CA ILE A 31 12.25 4.88 4.83
C ILE A 31 12.98 5.85 3.87
N ASP A 32 14.30 6.02 4.03
CA ASP A 32 15.09 6.88 3.15
C ASP A 32 15.25 6.28 1.75
N GLU A 33 15.52 4.98 1.66
CA GLU A 33 15.62 4.24 0.40
C GLU A 33 14.26 4.20 -0.33
N LEU A 34 13.17 4.08 0.42
CA LEU A 34 11.80 4.07 -0.11
C LEU A 34 11.27 5.48 -0.42
N GLY A 35 12.02 6.53 -0.11
CA GLY A 35 11.71 7.90 -0.50
C GLY A 35 10.80 8.68 0.45
N ASN A 36 10.78 8.33 1.73
CA ASN A 36 10.10 9.08 2.80
C ASN A 36 8.61 9.30 2.50
N GLY A 37 8.13 10.54 2.43
CA GLY A 37 6.73 10.82 2.10
C GLY A 37 6.29 10.29 0.73
N ARG A 38 7.24 10.05 -0.20
CA ARG A 38 6.93 9.40 -1.48
C ARG A 38 6.56 7.93 -1.32
N PHE A 39 7.11 7.23 -0.32
CA PHE A 39 6.74 5.85 -0.03
C PHE A 39 5.24 5.72 0.21
N LEU A 40 4.68 6.53 1.10
CA LEU A 40 3.25 6.50 1.42
C LEU A 40 2.37 6.88 0.21
N ARG A 41 2.83 7.81 -0.63
CA ARG A 41 2.14 8.16 -1.88
C ARG A 41 2.12 6.99 -2.85
N THR A 42 3.28 6.40 -3.13
CA THR A 42 3.41 5.24 -4.02
C THR A 42 2.61 4.05 -3.51
N LEU A 43 2.66 3.78 -2.19
CA LEU A 43 1.92 2.69 -1.57
C LEU A 43 0.42 2.88 -1.75
N TYR A 44 -0.10 4.09 -1.49
CA TYR A 44 -1.50 4.43 -1.74
C TYR A 44 -1.91 4.25 -3.21
N GLU A 45 -1.15 4.82 -4.15
CA GLU A 45 -1.43 4.72 -5.59
C GLU A 45 -1.48 3.26 -6.05
N LYS A 46 -0.55 2.43 -5.58
CA LYS A 46 -0.53 0.99 -5.87
C LYS A 46 -1.69 0.25 -5.21
N SER A 47 -2.06 0.58 -3.98
CA SER A 47 -3.25 0.01 -3.34
C SER A 47 -4.52 0.32 -4.14
N CYS A 48 -4.67 1.54 -4.69
CA CYS A 48 -5.78 1.85 -5.59
C CYS A 48 -5.76 0.95 -6.84
N ALA A 49 -4.59 0.77 -7.46
CA ALA A 49 -4.47 -0.10 -8.64
C ALA A 49 -4.83 -1.57 -8.31
N TYR A 50 -4.42 -2.08 -7.14
CA TYR A 50 -4.77 -3.43 -6.71
C TYR A 50 -6.25 -3.58 -6.32
N ARG A 51 -6.88 -2.55 -5.75
CA ARG A 51 -8.34 -2.50 -5.57
C ARG A 51 -9.04 -2.67 -6.91
N ASP A 52 -8.64 -1.88 -7.91
CA ASP A 52 -9.26 -1.92 -9.23
C ASP A 52 -9.08 -3.30 -9.88
N LEU A 53 -7.91 -3.92 -9.73
CA LEU A 53 -7.66 -5.31 -10.16
C LEU A 53 -8.55 -6.31 -9.42
N ARG A 54 -8.67 -6.21 -8.09
CA ARG A 54 -9.54 -7.08 -7.28
C ARG A 54 -11.00 -6.95 -7.71
N LEU A 55 -11.47 -5.72 -7.94
CA LEU A 55 -12.84 -5.45 -8.36
C LEU A 55 -13.12 -5.86 -9.80
N SER A 56 -12.10 -5.87 -10.68
CA SER A 56 -12.24 -6.37 -12.06
C SER A 56 -12.67 -7.84 -12.15
N ALA A 57 -12.36 -8.62 -11.11
CA ALA A 57 -12.75 -10.03 -11.00
C ALA A 57 -14.13 -10.22 -10.33
N TYR A 58 -14.79 -9.16 -9.89
CA TYR A 58 -16.07 -9.23 -9.18
C TYR A 58 -17.23 -9.31 -10.18
N ALA A 59 -18.05 -10.38 -10.09
CA ALA A 59 -19.15 -10.62 -11.03
C ALA A 59 -20.48 -9.93 -10.66
N GLY A 60 -20.51 -9.18 -9.56
CA GLY A 60 -21.71 -8.54 -9.01
C GLY A 60 -21.74 -7.02 -9.17
N PRO A 61 -22.90 -6.39 -8.89
CA PRO A 61 -22.97 -4.93 -8.81
C PRO A 61 -22.07 -4.41 -7.69
N LEU A 62 -21.32 -3.35 -7.97
CA LEU A 62 -20.45 -2.68 -7.01
C LEU A 62 -21.14 -1.43 -6.47
N SER A 63 -21.04 -1.24 -5.16
CA SER A 63 -21.49 -0.01 -4.51
C SER A 63 -20.41 1.07 -4.56
N ARG A 64 -20.79 2.30 -4.25
CA ARG A 64 -19.81 3.39 -4.03
C ARG A 64 -18.79 3.04 -2.95
N GLU A 65 -19.22 2.36 -1.90
CA GLU A 65 -18.35 1.95 -0.80
C GLU A 65 -17.31 0.94 -1.26
N ASP A 66 -17.69 -0.03 -2.10
CA ASP A 66 -16.75 -0.99 -2.69
C ASP A 66 -15.68 -0.30 -3.52
N LEU A 67 -16.09 0.70 -4.31
CA LEU A 67 -15.20 1.48 -5.18
C LEU A 67 -14.28 2.43 -4.40
N ALA A 68 -14.65 2.84 -3.19
CA ALA A 68 -13.90 3.81 -2.39
C ALA A 68 -13.10 3.17 -1.24
N THR A 69 -13.24 1.85 -1.01
CA THR A 69 -12.59 1.18 0.13
C THR A 69 -11.35 0.41 -0.31
N LEU A 70 -10.19 0.82 0.20
CA LEU A 70 -8.92 0.10 0.09
C LEU A 70 -8.87 -0.96 1.17
N ARG A 71 -8.69 -2.23 0.75
CA ARG A 71 -8.71 -3.38 1.65
C ARG A 71 -7.32 -3.95 1.92
N LEU A 72 -7.17 -4.74 2.98
CA LEU A 72 -5.89 -5.37 3.34
C LEU A 72 -5.20 -6.09 2.16
N PRO A 73 -5.89 -6.89 1.31
CA PRO A 73 -5.24 -7.52 0.16
C PRO A 73 -4.63 -6.52 -0.82
N ASP A 74 -5.29 -5.37 -1.02
CA ASP A 74 -4.83 -4.32 -1.92
C ASP A 74 -3.55 -3.67 -1.38
N LEU A 75 -3.50 -3.47 -0.06
CA LEU A 75 -2.33 -2.95 0.65
C LEU A 75 -1.15 -3.94 0.64
N MET A 76 -1.39 -5.21 0.95
CA MET A 76 -0.33 -6.21 1.03
C MET A 76 0.33 -6.48 -0.32
N GLN A 77 -0.47 -6.53 -1.39
CA GLN A 77 0.06 -6.67 -2.75
C GLN A 77 0.87 -5.43 -3.15
N ALA A 78 0.36 -4.23 -2.87
CA ALA A 78 1.07 -2.99 -3.11
C ALA A 78 2.41 -2.93 -2.35
N TYR A 79 2.41 -3.32 -1.08
CA TYR A 79 3.61 -3.34 -0.25
C TYR A 79 4.65 -4.34 -0.77
N GLY A 80 4.23 -5.56 -1.12
CA GLY A 80 5.11 -6.55 -1.73
C GLY A 80 5.75 -6.08 -3.04
N GLU A 81 4.99 -5.38 -3.88
CA GLU A 81 5.52 -4.80 -5.12
C GLU A 81 6.54 -3.69 -4.85
N VAL A 82 6.23 -2.78 -3.90
CA VAL A 82 7.17 -1.71 -3.51
C VAL A 82 8.47 -2.28 -2.94
N LEU A 83 8.38 -3.31 -2.09
CA LEU A 83 9.55 -3.99 -1.55
C LEU A 83 10.34 -4.74 -2.62
N SER A 84 9.69 -5.32 -3.63
CA SER A 84 10.39 -6.02 -4.72
C SER A 84 11.22 -5.06 -5.58
N GLY A 85 10.82 -3.78 -5.67
CA GLY A 85 11.58 -2.73 -6.35
C GLY A 85 12.79 -2.23 -5.55
N ARG A 86 12.85 -2.48 -4.24
CA ARG A 86 14.04 -2.31 -3.39
C ARG A 86 14.93 -3.53 -3.68
N GLY A 87 15.79 -3.43 -4.70
CA GLY A 87 16.66 -4.54 -5.16
C GLY A 87 17.42 -5.24 -4.02
N PRO A 88 17.93 -6.47 -4.25
CA PRO A 88 18.63 -7.21 -3.20
C PRO A 88 19.73 -6.34 -2.59
N GLN A 89 19.72 -6.18 -1.26
CA GLN A 89 20.85 -5.56 -0.57
C GLN A 89 22.06 -6.43 -0.87
N ASP A 90 23.05 -5.84 -1.55
CA ASP A 90 24.32 -6.51 -1.81
C ASP A 90 24.95 -6.87 -0.45
N PRO A 91 25.10 -8.15 -0.07
CA PRO A 91 25.68 -8.53 1.22
C PRO A 91 27.20 -8.37 1.25
N SER A 92 27.81 -7.63 0.32
CA SER A 92 29.26 -7.63 0.14
C SER A 92 29.86 -6.24 0.30
N ALA A 93 29.96 -5.81 1.54
CA ALA A 93 31.00 -4.87 1.94
C ALA A 93 31.44 -5.22 3.37
N TYR A 94 32.23 -6.28 3.53
CA TYR A 94 33.36 -6.37 4.47
C TYR A 94 34.17 -7.64 4.22
#